data_AF-A0A9D1A5X5-F1
#
_entry.id   AF-A0A9D1A5X5-F1
#
_cell.length_a   1.000
_cell.length_b   1.000
_cell.length_c   1.000
_cell.angle_alpha   90.00
_cell.angle_beta   90.00
_cell.angle_gamma   90.00
#
_symmetry.space_group_name_H-M   'P 1'
#
loop_
_entity.id
_entity.type
_entity.pdbx_description
1 polymer ?
#
loop_
_entity_poly.entity_id
_entity_poly.type
_entity_poly.pdbx_seq_one_letter_code
_entity_poly.pdbx_strand_id
1 'polypeptide(L)' 'GITTNEKTWRKLALSWGVTPLMCEELPSTDVLFYTAKKLAKSVIDLKPGDRIVITGGVTGASGNTNLIKVEQY' A
#
# COMPACT_ATOMS: atom_id res chain seq x y z
N GLY A 1 -4.07 4.10 1.47
CA GLY A 1 -3.69 3.03 2.42
C GLY A 1 -4.24 1.72 1.93
N ILE A 2 -3.52 0.60 2.08
CA ILE A 2 -3.95 -0.71 1.57
C ILE A 2 -4.13 -1.65 2.76
N THR A 3 -5.24 -2.38 2.84
CA THR A 3 -5.52 -3.28 3.96
C THR A 3 -6.39 -4.47 3.56
N THR A 4 -6.24 -5.58 4.27
CA THR A 4 -7.07 -6.79 4.14
C THR A 4 -8.29 -6.77 5.08
N ASN A 5 -8.37 -5.79 5.98
CA ASN A 5 -9.38 -5.74 7.02
C ASN A 5 -10.36 -4.58 6.78
N GLU A 6 -11.64 -4.91 6.60
CA GLU A 6 -12.69 -3.93 6.34
C GLU A 6 -12.85 -2.90 7.47
N LYS A 7 -12.67 -3.30 8.74
CA LYS A 7 -12.73 -2.36 9.87
C LYS A 7 -11.60 -1.33 9.79
N THR A 8 -10.40 -1.77 9.41
CA THR A 8 -9.25 -0.86 9.19
C THR A 8 -9.51 0.04 7.99
N TRP A 9 -10.08 -0.49 6.91
CA TRP A 9 -10.45 0.28 5.72
C TRP A 9 -11.40 1.43 6.05
N ARG A 10 -12.48 1.15 6.80
CA ARG A 10 -13.44 2.17 7.24
C ARG A 10 -12.80 3.23 8.14
N LYS A 11 -11.88 2.83 9.03
CA LYS A 11 -11.13 3.79 9.86
C LYS A 11 -10.22 4.69 9.04
N LEU A 12 -9.51 4.13 8.06
CA LEU A 12 -8.65 4.90 7.16
C LEU A 12 -9.44 5.87 6.28
N ALA A 13 -10.68 5.54 5.91
CA ALA A 13 -11.56 6.44 5.16
C ALA A 13 -11.91 7.73 5.91
N LEU A 14 -11.75 7.76 7.24
CA LEU A 14 -11.95 8.94 8.07
C LEU A 14 -10.67 9.77 8.25
N SER A 15 -9.51 9.24 7.83
CA SER A 15 -8.24 9.95 7.92
C SER A 15 -8.09 10.93 6.76
N TRP A 16 -7.77 12.19 7.08
CA TRP A 16 -7.58 13.23 6.08
C TRP A 16 -6.47 12.87 5.09
N GLY A 17 -6.76 13.06 3.79
CA GLY A 17 -5.82 12.79 2.71
C GLY A 17 -5.55 11.30 2.43
N VAL A 18 -6.32 10.39 3.02
CA VAL A 18 -6.16 8.94 2.81
C VAL A 18 -7.26 8.39 1.92
N THR A 19 -6.87 7.80 0.78
CA THR A 19 -7.74 6.94 -0.03
C THR A 19 -7.45 5.48 0.34
N PRO A 20 -8.34 4.79 1.07
CA PRO A 20 -8.13 3.40 1.45
C PRO A 20 -8.54 2.43 0.33
N LEU A 21 -7.81 1.34 0.18
CA LEU A 21 -8.07 0.27 -0.77
C LEU A 21 -8.07 -1.08 -0.04
N MET A 22 -9.02 -1.94 -0.39
CA MET A 22 -9.02 -3.32 0.05
C MET A 22 -8.07 -4.15 -0.82
N CYS A 23 -7.30 -5.04 -0.21
CA CYS A 23 -6.51 -6.04 -0.89
C CYS A 23 -6.68 -7.42 -0.26
N GLU A 24 -6.22 -8.45 -0.96
CA GLU A 24 -6.07 -9.79 -0.42
C GLU A 24 -4.80 -9.89 0.43
N GLU A 25 -4.67 -10.96 1.22
CA GLU A 25 -3.43 -11.23 1.94
C GLU A 25 -2.29 -11.48 0.95
N LEU A 26 -1.19 -10.76 1.15
CA LEU A 26 -0.04 -10.79 0.27
C LEU A 26 1.00 -11.74 0.88
N PRO A 27 1.46 -12.76 0.13
CA PRO A 27 2.30 -13.84 0.68
C PRO A 27 3.76 -13.42 0.90
N SER A 28 4.20 -12.33 0.26
CA SER A 28 5.56 -11.82 0.41
C SER A 28 5.61 -10.30 0.32
N THR A 29 6.67 -9.73 0.87
CA THR A 29 6.99 -8.30 0.75
C THR A 29 7.14 -7.85 -0.70
N ASP A 30 7.69 -8.69 -1.59
CA ASP A 30 7.82 -8.35 -3.02
C ASP A 30 6.45 -8.23 -3.69
N VAL A 31 5.53 -9.15 -3.38
CA VAL A 31 4.15 -9.11 -3.88
C VAL A 31 3.41 -7.89 -3.31
N LEU A 32 3.73 -7.48 -2.07
CA LEU A 32 3.21 -6.24 -1.49
C LEU A 32 3.64 -5.02 -2.29
N PHE A 33 4.93 -4.85 -2.59
CA PHE A 33 5.41 -3.71 -3.36
C PHE A 33 4.84 -3.68 -4.77
N TYR A 34 4.80 -4.84 -5.44
CA TYR A 34 4.20 -4.96 -6.77
C TYR A 34 2.73 -4.55 -6.78
N THR A 35 1.96 -5.08 -5.82
CA THR A 35 0.53 -4.78 -5.69
C THR A 35 0.28 -3.32 -5.36
N ALA A 36 1.08 -2.75 -4.44
CA ALA A 36 0.98 -1.34 -4.08
C ALA A 36 1.25 -0.42 -5.28
N LYS A 37 2.27 -0.69 -6.09
CA LYS A 37 2.55 0.08 -7.32
C LYS A 37 1.41 -0.03 -8.33
N LYS A 38 0.89 -1.25 -8.56
CA LYS A 38 -0.22 -1.49 -9.48
C LYS A 38 -1.48 -0.71 -9.07
N LEU A 39 -1.83 -0.76 -7.79
CA LEU A 39 -2.99 -0.05 -7.24
C LEU A 39 -2.79 1.48 -7.26
N ALA A 40 -1.58 1.94 -6.93
CA ALA A 40 -1.26 3.36 -7.02
C ALA A 40 -1.45 3.87 -8.46
N LYS A 41 -0.92 3.17 -9.46
CA LYS A 41 -1.15 3.53 -10.87
C LYS A 41 -2.64 3.67 -11.21
N SER A 42 -3.49 2.75 -10.76
CA SER A 42 -4.93 2.81 -11.08
C SER A 42 -5.71 3.91 -10.34
N VAL A 43 -5.26 4.32 -9.15
CA VAL A 43 -6.03 5.20 -8.28
C VAL A 43 -5.57 6.66 -8.34
N ILE A 44 -4.27 6.89 -8.50
CA ILE A 44 -3.68 8.23 -8.51
C ILE A 44 -3.12 8.63 -9.89
N ASP A 45 -3.42 7.87 -10.94
CA ASP A 45 -3.03 8.15 -12.33
C ASP A 45 -1.54 8.52 -12.48
N LEU A 46 -0.67 7.65 -11.96
CA LEU A 46 0.79 7.86 -12.00
C LEU A 46 1.28 8.03 -13.44
N LYS A 47 2.16 9.00 -13.65
CA LYS A 47 2.78 9.30 -14.95
C LYS A 47 4.27 8.92 -14.96
N PRO A 48 4.81 8.50 -16.11
CA PRO A 48 6.22 8.18 -16.22
C PRO A 48 7.10 9.32 -15.69
N GLY A 49 8.01 9.01 -14.78
CA GLY A 49 8.84 9.99 -14.08
C GLY A 49 8.40 10.32 -12.65
N ASP A 50 7.18 9.96 -12.27
CA ASP A 50 6.69 10.15 -10.90
C ASP A 50 7.43 9.24 -9.91
N ARG A 51 7.60 9.74 -8.69
CA ARG A 51 8.23 9.00 -7.60
C ARG A 51 7.19 8.65 -6.55
N ILE A 52 7.17 7.38 -6.17
CA ILE A 52 6.30 6.87 -5.12
C ILE A 52 7.13 6.37 -3.94
N VAL A 53 6.64 6.65 -2.74
CA VAL A 53 7.18 6.10 -1.49
C VAL A 53 6.17 5.09 -0.96
N ILE A 54 6.60 3.84 -0.84
CA ILE A 54 5.79 2.75 -0.33
C ILE A 54 6.29 2.41 1.08
N THR A 55 5.40 2.47 2.05
CA THR A 55 5.67 2.05 3.44
C THR A 55 4.89 0.78 3.75
N GLY A 56 5.53 -0.16 4.44
CA GLY A 56 4.94 -1.47 4.71
C GLY A 56 5.63 -2.23 5.83
N GLY A 57 5.15 -3.43 6.12
CA GLY A 57 5.78 -4.37 7.04
C GLY A 57 6.11 -5.67 6.31
N VAL A 58 7.03 -6.45 6.89
CA VAL A 58 7.33 -7.81 6.41
C VAL A 58 6.10 -8.71 6.57
N THR A 59 5.69 -9.38 5.50
CA THR A 59 4.54 -10.30 5.49
C THR A 59 4.85 -11.56 6.31
N GLY A 60 3.92 -11.99 7.17
CA GLY A 60 4.03 -13.26 7.91
C GLY A 60 4.54 -13.17 9.35
N ALA A 61 4.89 -11.98 9.85
CA ALA A 61 5.20 -11.75 11.26
C ALA A 61 4.29 -10.65 11.83
N SER A 62 3.72 -10.90 13.02
CA SER A 62 3.05 -9.85 13.81
C SER A 62 4.11 -8.80 14.21
N GLY A 63 4.03 -7.60 13.64
CA GLY A 63 4.98 -6.53 13.92
C GLY A 63 4.71 -5.28 13.08
N ASN A 64 5.18 -4.14 13.59
CA ASN A 64 4.95 -2.80 13.04
C ASN A 64 5.46 -2.63 11.59
N THR A 65 4.96 -1.59 10.93
CA THR A 65 5.51 -1.06 9.67
C THR A 65 7.00 -0.76 9.82
N ASN A 66 7.86 -1.52 9.12
CA ASN A 66 9.31 -1.45 9.25
C ASN A 66 10.07 -1.35 7.90
N LEU A 67 9.36 -1.17 6.80
CA LEU A 67 9.93 -1.06 5.46
C LEU A 67 9.52 0.24 4.80
N ILE A 68 10.49 0.88 4.14
CA ILE A 68 10.28 2.02 3.24
C ILE A 68 10.99 1.68 1.93
N LYS A 69 10.28 1.78 0.82
CA LYS A 69 10.82 1.62 -0.53
C LYS A 69 10.46 2.83 -1.37
N VAL A 70 11.45 3.40 -2.04
CA VAL A 70 11.26 4.46 -3.03
C VAL A 70 11.34 3.83 -4.41
N GLU A 71 10.33 4.08 -5.23
CA GLU A 71 10.25 3.52 -6.58
C GLU A 71 9.88 4.61 -7.58
N GLN A 72 10.47 4.51 -8.78
CA GLN A 72 10.11 5.36 -9.92
C GLN A 72 9.09 4.62 -10.78
N TYR A 73 8.07 5.36 -11.22
CA TYR A 73 7.07 4.88 -12.16
C TYR A 73 7.47 5.21 -13.61
#